data_AF-X0XWQ3-F1
#
_entry.id   AF-X0XWQ3-F1
#
_cell.length_a   1.000
_cell.length_b   1.000
_cell.length_c   1.000
_cell.angle_alpha   90.00
_cell.angle_beta   90.00
_cell.angle_gamma   90.00
#
_symmetry.space_group_name_H-M   'P 1'
#
loop_
_entity.id
_entity.type
_entity.pdbx_description
1 polymer ?
#
loop_
_entity_poly.entity_id
_entity_poly.type
_entity_poly.pdbx_seq_one_letter_code
_entity_poly.pdbx_strand_id
1 'polypeptide(L)'
;NGFYSTVDFIKVKWKEMMAHYPLNLRFLDTGLEMRYENDIRQMKLTRLFSMVSILICCLGLLGLISFSTEQKTKEIAIRKVLGASINEIIYTLFKPIFWLVFLALIVATPVAYWFARKWLSGFAYQTPISLLVFILSGVVALILAFLTTGYHSWRAAVSKPADTLKYE
;
A
#
# COMPACT_ATOMS: atom_id res chain seq x y z
N ASN A 1 -17.96 -35.51 -29.99
CA ASN A 1 -17.13 -35.98 -31.12
C ASN A 1 -17.13 -35.09 -32.36
N GLY A 2 -18.05 -34.13 -32.54
CA GLY A 2 -18.08 -33.28 -33.76
C GLY A 2 -16.97 -32.21 -33.88
N PHE A 3 -16.42 -31.73 -32.75
CA PHE A 3 -15.40 -30.67 -32.75
C PHE A 3 -14.06 -31.12 -33.36
N TYR A 4 -13.59 -32.32 -32.97
CA TYR A 4 -12.34 -32.89 -33.50
C TYR A 4 -12.43 -33.19 -35.00
N SER A 5 -13.58 -33.66 -35.50
CA SER A 5 -13.79 -33.88 -36.93
C SER A 5 -13.79 -32.59 -37.76
N THR A 6 -14.30 -31.49 -37.21
CA THR A 6 -14.26 -30.18 -37.89
C THR A 6 -12.85 -29.61 -37.95
N VAL A 7 -12.07 -29.75 -36.86
CA VAL A 7 -10.66 -29.33 -36.83
C VAL A 7 -9.82 -30.12 -37.84
N ASP A 8 -10.04 -31.43 -37.95
CA ASP A 8 -9.32 -32.24 -38.94
C ASP A 8 -9.74 -31.95 -40.38
N PHE A 9 -11.03 -31.67 -40.64
CA PHE A 9 -11.49 -31.21 -41.96
C PHE A 9 -10.80 -29.88 -42.37
N ILE A 10 -10.68 -28.93 -41.44
CA ILE A 10 -10.02 -27.65 -41.67
C ILE A 10 -8.51 -27.84 -41.92
N LYS A 11 -7.82 -28.72 -41.17
CA LYS A 11 -6.41 -29.06 -41.42
C LYS A 11 -6.18 -29.62 -42.81
N VAL A 12 -7.04 -30.56 -43.25
CA VAL A 12 -6.93 -31.20 -44.57
C VAL A 12 -7.14 -30.17 -45.68
N LYS A 13 -8.20 -29.37 -45.59
CA LYS A 13 -8.49 -28.33 -46.61
C LYS A 13 -7.44 -27.22 -46.64
N TRP A 14 -6.89 -26.83 -45.50
CA TRP A 14 -5.81 -25.84 -45.44
C TRP A 14 -4.52 -26.37 -46.07
N LYS A 15 -4.20 -27.65 -45.87
CA LYS A 15 -3.03 -28.29 -46.49
C LYS A 15 -3.15 -28.38 -48.01
N GLU A 16 -4.37 -28.55 -48.54
CA GLU A 16 -4.65 -28.50 -49.98
C GLU A 16 -4.53 -27.09 -50.57
N MET A 17 -4.96 -26.05 -49.84
CA MET A 17 -5.00 -24.68 -50.34
C MET A 17 -3.73 -23.85 -50.08
N MET A 18 -2.99 -24.12 -49.00
CA MET A 18 -1.85 -23.33 -48.55
C MET A 18 -0.72 -24.21 -48.00
N ALA A 19 -0.20 -25.10 -48.85
CA ALA A 19 0.83 -26.09 -48.51
C ALA A 19 2.15 -25.50 -47.97
N HIS A 20 2.45 -24.22 -48.21
CA HIS A 20 3.69 -23.56 -47.77
C HIS A 20 3.59 -22.83 -46.43
N TYR A 21 2.41 -22.72 -45.81
CA TYR A 21 2.23 -22.04 -44.53
C TYR A 21 1.85 -23.05 -43.42
N PRO A 22 2.67 -23.21 -42.36
CA PRO A 22 2.36 -24.12 -41.27
C PRO A 22 1.10 -23.64 -40.52
N LEU A 23 0.08 -24.49 -40.52
CA LEU A 23 -1.16 -24.24 -39.79
C LEU A 23 -0.90 -24.32 -38.27
N ASN A 24 -0.66 -23.18 -37.64
CA ASN A 24 -0.58 -23.07 -36.19
C ASN A 24 -1.99 -22.90 -35.60
N LEU A 25 -2.70 -24.01 -35.42
CA LEU A 25 -3.92 -24.06 -34.60
C LEU A 25 -3.51 -23.96 -33.13
N ARG A 26 -3.49 -22.74 -32.60
CA ARG A 26 -3.37 -22.52 -31.15
C ARG A 26 -4.76 -22.23 -30.60
N PHE A 27 -5.22 -23.06 -29.67
CA PHE A 27 -6.48 -22.80 -28.98
C PHE A 27 -6.36 -21.48 -28.22
N LEU A 28 -7.41 -20.66 -28.31
CA LEU A 28 -7.47 -19.37 -27.62
C LEU A 28 -7.29 -19.57 -26.10
N ASP A 29 -7.80 -20.69 -25.60
CA ASP A 29 -7.78 -21.12 -24.20
C ASP A 29 -6.35 -21.22 -23.65
N THR A 30 -5.43 -21.83 -24.40
CA THR A 30 -4.02 -21.98 -23.99
C THR A 30 -3.27 -20.65 -23.99
N GLY A 31 -3.68 -19.72 -24.87
CA GLY A 31 -3.15 -18.35 -24.89
C GLY A 31 -3.65 -17.49 -23.73
N LEU A 32 -4.91 -17.68 -23.33
CA LEU A 32 -5.54 -17.04 -22.19
C LEU A 32 -4.95 -17.56 -20.87
N GLU A 33 -4.80 -18.86 -20.69
CA GLU A 33 -4.22 -19.46 -19.46
C GLU A 33 -2.83 -18.90 -19.15
N MET A 34 -1.94 -18.79 -20.14
CA MET A 34 -0.61 -18.20 -19.95
C MET A 34 -0.65 -16.71 -19.57
N ARG A 35 -1.65 -15.96 -20.04
CA ARG A 35 -1.84 -14.54 -19.67
C ARG A 35 -2.36 -14.43 -18.23
N TYR A 36 -3.34 -15.24 -17.86
CA TYR A 36 -3.86 -15.32 -16.50
C TYR A 36 -2.79 -15.71 -15.47
N GLU A 37 -1.91 -16.67 -15.79
CA GLU A 37 -0.82 -17.04 -14.88
C GLU A 37 0.14 -15.87 -14.59
N ASN A 38 0.47 -15.08 -15.62
CA ASN A 38 1.33 -13.92 -15.46
C ASN A 38 0.64 -12.84 -14.63
N ASP A 39 -0.64 -12.58 -14.86
CA ASP A 39 -1.43 -11.62 -14.08
C ASP A 39 -1.53 -12.05 -12.61
N ILE A 40 -1.81 -13.33 -12.35
CA ILE A 40 -1.85 -13.89 -10.99
C ILE A 40 -0.49 -13.77 -10.30
N ARG A 41 0.61 -14.07 -11.01
CA ARG A 41 1.97 -13.91 -10.47
C ARG A 41 2.26 -12.45 -10.12
N GLN A 42 1.89 -11.52 -11.01
CA GLN A 42 2.08 -10.10 -10.75
C GLN A 42 1.27 -9.63 -9.54
N MET A 43 -0.01 -10.01 -9.44
CA MET A 43 -0.84 -9.69 -8.28
C MET A 43 -0.25 -10.23 -6.97
N LYS A 44 0.28 -11.47 -6.98
CA LYS A 44 0.94 -12.07 -5.81
C LYS A 44 2.17 -11.27 -5.38
N LEU A 45 3.04 -10.91 -6.33
CA LEU A 45 4.25 -10.13 -6.05
C LEU A 45 3.91 -8.74 -5.52
N THR A 46 2.98 -8.04 -6.17
CA THR A 46 2.53 -6.72 -5.70
C THR A 46 1.94 -6.80 -4.30
N ARG A 47 1.11 -7.81 -4.00
CA ARG A 47 0.54 -8.02 -2.66
C ARG A 47 1.62 -8.24 -1.60
N LEU A 48 2.63 -9.06 -1.91
CA LEU A 48 3.75 -9.31 -1.01
C LEU A 48 4.55 -8.03 -0.74
N PHE A 49 4.91 -7.29 -1.79
CA PHE A 49 5.65 -6.03 -1.64
C PHE A 49 4.85 -4.96 -0.91
N SER A 50 3.55 -4.84 -1.15
CA SER A 50 2.69 -3.94 -0.38
C SER A 50 2.70 -4.28 1.11
N MET A 51 2.62 -5.57 1.47
CA MET A 51 2.66 -5.99 2.87
C MET A 51 4.00 -5.66 3.54
N VAL A 52 5.12 -5.94 2.86
CA VAL A 52 6.46 -5.60 3.35
C VAL A 52 6.64 -4.08 3.47
N SER A 53 6.17 -3.32 2.48
CA SER A 53 6.25 -1.86 2.51
C SER A 53 5.47 -1.26 3.68
N ILE A 54 4.30 -1.80 4.01
CA ILE A 54 3.52 -1.37 5.18
C ILE A 54 4.32 -1.62 6.46
N LEU A 55 4.94 -2.79 6.61
CA LEU A 55 5.77 -3.10 7.79
C LEU A 55 6.95 -2.14 7.94
N ILE A 56 7.66 -1.86 6.84
CA ILE A 56 8.79 -0.92 6.84
C ILE A 56 8.32 0.50 7.19
N CYS A 57 7.20 0.95 6.62
CA CYS A 57 6.61 2.26 6.96
C CYS A 57 6.24 2.35 8.44
N CYS A 58 5.63 1.29 9.01
CA CYS A 58 5.33 1.24 10.44
C CYS A 58 6.61 1.34 11.29
N LEU A 59 7.67 0.61 10.94
CA LEU A 59 8.96 0.69 11.64
C LEU A 59 9.60 2.09 11.55
N GLY A 60 9.53 2.73 10.38
CA GLY A 60 10.02 4.10 10.20
C GLY A 60 9.24 5.12 11.02
N LEU A 61 7.91 5.01 11.04
CA LEU A 61 7.05 5.87 11.84
C LEU A 61 7.31 5.67 13.35
N LEU A 62 7.50 4.42 13.79
CA LEU A 62 7.88 4.07 15.16
C LEU A 62 9.23 4.70 15.57
N GLY A 63 10.25 4.61 14.69
CA GLY A 63 11.55 5.23 14.93
C GLY A 63 11.47 6.74 15.04
N LEU A 64 10.74 7.38 14.12
CA LEU A 64 10.52 8.83 14.12
C LEU A 64 9.82 9.31 15.39
N ILE A 65 8.79 8.58 15.83
CA ILE A 65 8.03 8.91 17.05
C ILE A 65 8.88 8.70 18.29
N SER A 66 9.64 7.61 18.37
CA SER A 66 10.51 7.34 19.53
C SER A 66 11.53 8.46 19.70
N PHE A 67 12.18 8.85 18.62
CA PHE A 67 13.13 9.96 18.60
C PHE A 67 12.49 11.32 18.94
N SER A 68 11.30 11.59 18.38
CA SER A 68 10.56 12.82 18.65
C SER A 68 10.09 12.91 20.11
N THR A 69 9.64 11.78 20.67
CA THR A 69 9.22 11.68 22.08
C THR A 69 10.42 11.96 22.98
N GLU A 70 11.57 11.36 22.70
CA GLU A 70 12.80 11.54 23.48
C GLU A 70 13.24 13.01 23.54
N GLN A 71 13.28 13.71 22.39
CA GLN A 71 13.58 15.15 22.34
C GLN A 71 12.56 16.01 23.10
N LYS A 72 11.29 15.62 23.10
CA LYS A 72 10.19 16.37 23.72
C LYS A 72 9.97 15.99 25.19
N THR A 73 10.62 14.95 25.70
CA THR A 73 10.44 14.45 27.08
C THR A 73 10.70 15.54 28.12
N LYS A 74 11.75 16.34 27.95
CA LYS A 74 12.10 17.43 28.88
C LYS A 74 11.03 18.54 28.89
N GLU A 75 10.53 18.94 27.73
CA GLU A 75 9.46 19.94 27.60
C GLU A 75 8.14 19.44 28.21
N ILE A 76 7.81 18.17 27.97
CA ILE A 76 6.60 17.51 28.49
C ILE A 76 6.69 17.35 30.01
N ALA A 77 7.85 16.97 30.55
CA ALA A 77 8.07 16.84 31.99
C ALA A 77 7.90 18.17 32.72
N ILE A 78 8.47 19.26 32.18
CA ILE A 78 8.30 20.61 32.75
C ILE A 78 6.82 21.03 32.74
N ARG A 79 6.12 20.86 31.60
CA ARG A 79 4.68 21.19 31.51
C ARG A 79 3.83 20.35 32.49
N LYS A 80 4.16 19.07 32.68
CA LYS A 80 3.44 18.18 33.61
C LYS A 80 3.62 18.60 35.07
N VAL A 81 4.81 19.06 35.46
CA VAL A 81 5.08 19.62 36.80
C VAL A 81 4.37 20.96 37.01
N LEU A 82 4.22 21.75 35.95
CA LEU A 82 3.47 23.01 35.95
C LEU A 82 1.94 22.83 35.92
N GLY A 83 1.43 21.59 36.01
CA GLY A 83 0.00 21.30 36.11
C GLY A 83 -0.72 21.17 34.76
N ALA A 84 0.00 21.02 33.64
CA ALA A 84 -0.63 20.79 32.34
C ALA A 84 -1.46 19.50 32.33
N SER A 85 -2.64 19.57 31.71
CA SER A 85 -3.55 18.44 31.61
C SER A 85 -2.98 17.35 30.68
N ILE A 86 -3.33 16.08 30.95
CA ILE A 86 -2.93 14.95 30.10
C ILE A 86 -3.37 15.16 28.64
N ASN A 87 -4.52 15.80 28.43
CA ASN A 87 -5.06 16.10 27.11
C ASN A 87 -4.21 17.11 26.32
N GLU A 88 -3.64 18.13 26.97
CA GLU A 88 -2.75 19.09 26.30
C GLU A 88 -1.43 18.45 25.86
N ILE A 89 -0.91 17.51 26.66
CA ILE A 89 0.30 16.74 26.32
C ILE A 89 0.01 15.86 25.09
N ILE A 90 -1.12 15.14 25.12
CA ILE A 90 -1.57 14.31 23.99
C ILE A 90 -1.72 15.16 22.72
N TYR A 91 -2.39 16.31 22.78
CA TYR A 91 -2.57 17.19 21.62
C TYR A 91 -1.23 17.69 21.05
N THR A 92 -0.29 18.05 21.92
CA THR A 92 1.04 18.52 21.52
C THR A 92 1.85 17.43 20.79
N LEU A 93 1.64 16.16 21.14
CA LEU A 93 2.27 15.02 20.47
C LEU A 93 1.60 14.68 19.13
N PHE A 94 0.26 14.71 19.07
CA PHE A 94 -0.47 14.34 17.86
C PHE A 94 -0.43 15.40 16.76
N LYS A 95 -0.44 16.69 17.11
CA LYS A 95 -0.47 17.80 16.14
C LYS A 95 0.63 17.74 15.06
N PRO A 96 1.93 17.59 15.39
CA PRO A 96 2.97 17.52 14.36
C PRO A 96 2.85 16.28 13.48
N ILE A 97 2.45 15.15 14.05
CA ILE A 97 2.29 13.88 13.33
C ILE A 97 1.12 13.97 12.34
N PHE A 98 0.00 14.54 12.77
CA PHE A 98 -1.14 14.79 11.89
C PHE A 98 -0.74 15.64 10.69
N TRP A 99 0.01 16.73 10.92
CA TRP A 99 0.44 17.62 9.84
C TRP A 99 1.40 16.92 8.86
N LEU A 100 2.31 16.09 9.39
CA LEU A 100 3.24 15.31 8.59
C LEU A 100 2.51 14.30 7.69
N VAL A 101 1.55 13.56 8.25
CA VAL A 101 0.74 12.57 7.50
C VAL A 101 -0.18 13.25 6.50
N PHE A 102 -0.80 14.37 6.88
CA PHE A 102 -1.67 15.15 5.99
C PHE A 102 -0.92 15.67 4.76
N LEU A 103 0.27 16.25 4.97
CA LEU A 103 1.10 16.71 3.87
C LEU A 103 1.56 15.55 2.97
N ALA A 104 1.94 14.42 3.58
CA ALA A 104 2.28 13.21 2.83
C ALA A 104 1.11 12.72 1.95
N LEU A 105 -0.13 12.73 2.46
CA LEU A 105 -1.32 12.35 1.69
C LEU A 105 -1.60 13.27 0.51
N ILE A 106 -1.45 14.59 0.71
CA ILE A 106 -1.62 15.59 -0.36
C ILE A 106 -0.64 15.35 -1.51
N VAL A 107 0.61 15.00 -1.21
CA VAL A 107 1.63 14.75 -2.23
C VAL A 107 1.50 13.35 -2.82
N ALA A 108 1.20 12.34 -2.01
CA ALA A 108 1.10 10.95 -2.45
C ALA A 108 -0.08 10.73 -3.41
N THR A 109 -1.22 11.37 -3.18
CA THR A 109 -2.43 11.22 -4.00
C THR A 109 -2.21 11.53 -5.49
N PRO A 110 -1.71 12.72 -5.89
CA PRO A 110 -1.48 13.05 -7.30
C PRO A 110 -0.39 12.19 -7.93
N VAL A 111 0.67 11.88 -7.19
CA VAL A 111 1.76 11.01 -7.67
C VAL A 111 1.24 9.60 -7.96
N ALA A 112 0.48 9.02 -7.02
CA ALA A 112 -0.13 7.72 -7.17
C ALA A 112 -1.15 7.69 -8.32
N TYR A 113 -1.96 8.73 -8.47
CA TYR A 113 -2.89 8.87 -9.60
C TYR A 113 -2.16 8.89 -10.95
N TRP A 114 -1.06 9.65 -11.06
CA TRP A 114 -0.26 9.72 -12.28
C TRP A 114 0.36 8.37 -12.65
N PHE A 115 0.95 7.67 -11.68
CA PHE A 115 1.50 6.33 -11.87
C PHE A 115 0.43 5.32 -12.26
N ALA A 116 -0.71 5.32 -11.57
CA ALA A 116 -1.82 4.42 -11.86
C ALA A 116 -2.38 4.64 -13.28
N ARG A 117 -2.54 5.90 -13.70
CA ARG A 117 -3.00 6.24 -15.05
C ARG A 117 -2.00 5.80 -16.12
N LYS A 118 -0.70 6.05 -15.89
CA LYS A 118 0.37 5.61 -16.81
C LYS A 118 0.38 4.08 -16.93
N TRP A 119 0.24 3.37 -15.81
CA TRP A 119 0.13 1.91 -15.79
C TRP A 119 -1.10 1.40 -16.55
N LEU A 120 -2.29 1.98 -16.30
CA LEU A 120 -3.53 1.58 -16.96
C LEU A 120 -3.52 1.85 -18.48
N SER A 121 -2.76 2.86 -18.94
CA SER A 121 -2.67 3.18 -20.36
C SER A 121 -2.10 2.06 -21.24
N GLY A 122 -1.39 1.10 -20.63
CA GLY A 122 -0.89 -0.11 -21.31
C GLY A 122 -1.94 -1.19 -21.55
N PHE A 123 -3.16 -1.05 -21.02
CA PHE A 123 -4.23 -2.05 -21.11
C PHE A 123 -5.37 -1.55 -22.01
N ALA A 124 -5.86 -2.44 -22.88
CA ALA A 124 -6.98 -2.15 -23.78
C ALA A 124 -8.31 -1.93 -23.03
N TYR A 125 -8.45 -2.51 -21.83
CA TYR A 125 -9.58 -2.31 -20.93
C TYR A 125 -9.10 -1.56 -19.69
N GLN A 126 -9.60 -0.33 -19.49
CA GLN A 126 -9.19 0.55 -18.40
C GLN A 126 -10.32 0.69 -17.38
N THR A 127 -10.08 0.30 -16.14
CA THR A 127 -11.02 0.53 -15.05
C THR A 127 -10.98 2.00 -14.64
N PRO A 128 -12.13 2.69 -14.47
CA PRO A 128 -12.12 4.07 -14.00
C PRO A 128 -11.47 4.14 -12.61
N ILE A 129 -10.46 4.99 -12.48
CA ILE A 129 -9.79 5.22 -11.20
C ILE A 129 -10.73 6.04 -10.32
N SER A 130 -11.39 5.38 -9.36
CA SER A 130 -12.29 6.08 -8.43
C SER A 130 -11.50 6.85 -7.36
N LEU A 131 -11.89 8.10 -7.13
CA LEU A 131 -11.40 8.91 -6.01
C LEU A 131 -11.65 8.26 -4.65
N LEU A 132 -12.67 7.40 -4.57
CA LEU A 132 -13.05 6.68 -3.36
C LEU A 132 -11.95 5.75 -2.86
N VAL A 133 -11.18 5.12 -3.76
CA VAL A 133 -10.04 4.27 -3.38
C VAL A 133 -8.94 5.09 -2.70
N PHE A 134 -8.66 6.30 -3.18
CA PHE A 134 -7.68 7.20 -2.56
C PHE A 134 -8.15 7.65 -1.18
N ILE A 135 -9.42 8.04 -1.05
CA ILE A 135 -10.01 8.46 0.23
C ILE A 135 -9.95 7.30 1.24
N LEU A 136 -10.40 6.10 0.86
CA LEU A 136 -10.35 4.92 1.73
C LEU A 136 -8.91 4.61 2.15
N SER A 137 -7.96 4.60 1.20
CA SER A 137 -6.57 4.32 1.50
C SER A 137 -5.95 5.37 2.43
N GLY A 138 -6.30 6.65 2.26
CA GLY A 138 -5.86 7.75 3.12
C GLY A 138 -6.44 7.65 4.53
N VAL A 139 -7.71 7.29 4.66
CA VAL A 139 -8.35 7.04 5.96
C VAL A 139 -7.69 5.87 6.67
N VAL A 140 -7.44 4.76 5.97
CA VAL A 140 -6.72 3.60 6.54
C VAL A 140 -5.31 3.99 6.98
N ALA A 141 -4.57 4.75 6.18
CA ALA A 141 -3.24 5.23 6.52
C ALA A 141 -3.25 6.13 7.77
N LEU A 142 -4.23 7.03 7.89
CA LEU A 142 -4.43 7.84 9.08
C LEU A 142 -4.73 6.98 10.30
N ILE A 143 -5.66 6.02 10.19
CA ILE A 143 -6.00 5.11 11.30
C ILE A 143 -4.76 4.34 11.75
N LEU A 144 -3.96 3.82 10.83
CA LEU A 144 -2.72 3.10 11.16
C LEU A 144 -1.70 4.02 11.85
N ALA A 145 -1.52 5.25 11.35
CA ALA A 145 -0.63 6.22 11.98
C ALA A 145 -1.11 6.59 13.38
N PHE A 146 -2.41 6.83 13.57
CA PHE A 146 -3.02 7.14 14.86
C PHE A 146 -2.95 5.96 15.84
N LEU A 147 -3.19 4.73 15.40
CA LEU A 147 -3.07 3.54 16.25
C LEU A 147 -1.63 3.34 16.72
N THR A 148 -0.67 3.43 15.79
CA THR A 148 0.75 3.27 16.07
C THR A 148 1.24 4.36 17.03
N THR A 149 0.86 5.61 16.77
CA THR A 149 1.22 6.76 17.60
C THR A 149 0.52 6.73 18.95
N GLY A 150 -0.78 6.52 18.97
CA GLY A 150 -1.59 6.56 20.19
C GLY A 150 -1.19 5.48 21.20
N TYR A 151 -0.84 4.30 20.72
CA TYR A 151 -0.28 3.25 21.56
C TYR A 151 1.03 3.70 22.24
N HIS A 152 1.96 4.30 21.48
CA HIS A 152 3.24 4.77 22.02
C HIS A 152 3.10 6.01 22.90
N SER A 153 2.30 6.99 22.50
CA SER A 153 2.05 8.21 23.26
C SER A 153 1.34 7.93 24.57
N TRP A 154 0.36 7.01 24.59
CA TRP A 154 -0.25 6.54 25.83
C TRP A 154 0.82 5.91 26.73
N ARG A 155 1.60 4.96 26.20
CA ARG A 155 2.65 4.28 26.97
C ARG A 155 3.67 5.28 27.55
N ALA A 156 4.09 6.27 26.77
CA ALA A 156 5.02 7.33 27.19
C ALA A 156 4.39 8.33 28.20
N ALA A 157 3.09 8.60 28.10
CA ALA A 157 2.38 9.48 29.04
C ALA A 157 2.14 8.82 30.41
N VAL A 158 1.96 7.49 30.42
CA VAL A 158 1.66 6.67 31.60
C VAL A 158 2.94 6.11 32.27
N SER A 159 4.08 6.06 31.57
CA SER A 159 5.36 5.74 32.21
C SER A 159 5.66 6.71 33.36
N LYS A 160 5.97 6.15 34.53
CA LYS A 160 6.21 6.91 35.76
C LYS A 160 7.46 7.79 35.60
N PRO A 161 7.42 9.08 35.96
CA PRO A 161 8.56 10.01 35.80
C PRO A 161 9.80 9.61 36.61
N ALA A 162 9.64 8.76 37.62
CA ALA A 162 10.74 8.33 38.50
C ALA A 162 11.78 7.45 37.78
N ASP A 163 11.41 6.76 36.69
CA ASP A 163 12.37 5.94 35.94
C ASP A 163 13.19 6.76 34.93
N THR A 164 12.71 7.94 34.53
CA THR A 164 13.38 8.79 33.52
C THR A 164 14.51 9.65 34.10
N LEU A 165 14.53 9.85 35.43
CA LEU A 165 15.60 10.57 36.14
C LEU A 165 16.73 9.66 36.63
N LYS A 166 16.59 8.33 36.50
CA LYS A 166 17.61 7.36 36.96
C LYS A 166 18.57 6.91 35.86
N TYR A 167 18.43 7.46 34.65
CA TYR A 167 19.29 7.19 33.49
C TYR A 167 20.28 8.33 33.19
N GLU A 168 20.55 9.19 34.17
CA GLU A 168 21.86 9.87 34.24
C GLU A 168 22.88 8.97 34.95
#